data_AF-A0A539DWT0-F1
#
_entry.id   AF-A0A539DWT0-F1
#
_cell.length_a   1.000
_cell.length_b   1.000
_cell.length_c   1.000
_cell.angle_alpha   90.00
_cell.angle_beta   90.00
_cell.angle_gamma   90.00
#
_symmetry.space_group_name_H-M   'P 1'
#
loop_
_entity.id
_entity.type
_entity.pdbx_description
1 polymer ?
#
loop_
_entity_poly.entity_id
_entity_poly.type
_entity_poly.pdbx_seq_one_letter_code
_entity_poly.pdbx_strand_id
1 'polypeptide(L)'
;MWARLAIAHQSEHQILTHAGIVGQVWRRPARQARVAQALKGVDVRSLTVELAQAAGLLLAATGRDDVHDAALALVCEPNDVLLTSDIDDLAALLTERRMSSVGMIRV
;
A
#
# COMPACT_ATOMS: atom_id res chain seq x y z
N MET A 1 -6.61 -7.94 8.25
CA MET A 1 -6.53 -7.06 7.06
C MET A 1 -7.87 -6.77 6.38
N TRP A 2 -8.48 -7.63 5.55
CA TRP A 2 -9.68 -7.26 4.75
C TRP A 2 -10.95 -6.91 5.56
N ALA A 3 -11.16 -7.57 6.70
CA ALA A 3 -12.22 -7.17 7.63
C ALA A 3 -12.02 -5.74 8.17
N ARG A 4 -10.77 -5.27 8.26
CA ARG A 4 -10.44 -3.89 8.69
C ARG A 4 -10.64 -2.88 7.56
N LEU A 5 -10.42 -3.27 6.30
CA LEU A 5 -10.81 -2.47 5.12
C LEU A 5 -12.33 -2.26 5.04
N ALA A 6 -13.12 -3.30 5.35
CA ALA A 6 -14.57 -3.18 5.45
C ALA A 6 -15.04 -2.26 6.60
N ILE A 7 -14.27 -2.16 7.68
CA ILE A 7 -14.51 -1.22 8.79
C ILE A 7 -14.07 0.20 8.40
N ALA A 8 -12.95 0.36 7.69
CA ALA A 8 -12.50 1.67 7.19
C ALA A 8 -13.49 2.30 6.19
N HIS A 9 -14.27 1.48 5.48
CA HIS A 9 -15.40 1.95 4.67
C HIS A 9 -16.49 2.69 5.48
N GLN A 10 -16.52 2.54 6.80
CA GLN A 10 -17.46 3.23 7.69
C GLN A 10 -16.95 4.58 8.18
N SER A 11 -15.69 4.93 7.89
CA SER A 11 -15.11 6.25 8.16
C SER A 11 -15.10 7.09 6.88
N GLU A 12 -15.24 8.41 7.00
CA GLU A 12 -15.22 9.38 5.88
C GLU A 12 -13.85 9.46 5.15
N HIS A 13 -12.91 8.55 5.46
CA HIS A 13 -11.57 8.54 4.91
C HIS A 13 -11.51 7.80 3.58
N GLN A 14 -10.91 8.45 2.58
CA GLN A 14 -10.62 7.82 1.30
C GLN A 14 -9.62 6.68 1.49
N ILE A 15 -9.96 5.49 1.00
CA ILE A 15 -9.05 4.35 1.00
C ILE A 15 -8.35 4.30 -0.36
N LEU A 16 -7.02 4.18 -0.35
CA LEU A 16 -6.22 4.03 -1.56
C LEU A 16 -5.27 2.84 -1.48
N THR A 17 -4.91 2.32 -2.64
CA THR A 17 -3.83 1.33 -2.82
C THR A 17 -3.29 1.43 -4.25
N HIS A 18 -2.44 0.50 -4.69
CA HIS A 18 -2.03 0.41 -6.09
C HIS A 18 -2.30 -0.99 -6.69
N ALA A 19 -2.37 -1.05 -8.02
CA ALA A 19 -2.74 -2.25 -8.77
C ALA A 19 -1.82 -3.47 -8.50
N GLY A 20 -0.57 -3.24 -8.10
CA GLY A 20 0.36 -4.31 -7.74
C GLY A 20 -0.08 -5.10 -6.51
N ILE A 21 -0.48 -4.41 -5.44
CA ILE A 21 -1.06 -5.04 -4.24
C ILE A 21 -2.34 -5.79 -4.61
N VAL A 22 -3.20 -5.21 -5.47
CA VAL A 22 -4.40 -5.90 -5.97
C VAL A 22 -4.03 -7.23 -6.63
N GLY A 23 -3.02 -7.26 -7.50
CA GLY A 23 -2.52 -8.49 -8.11
C GLY A 23 -2.01 -9.51 -7.08
N GLN A 24 -1.21 -9.06 -6.10
CA GLN A 24 -0.64 -9.91 -5.05
C GLN A 24 -1.72 -10.59 -4.20
N VAL A 25 -2.82 -9.91 -3.92
CA VAL A 25 -3.94 -10.46 -3.12
C VAL A 25 -4.91 -11.28 -3.98
N TRP A 26 -5.08 -10.93 -5.26
CA TRP A 26 -5.98 -11.59 -6.21
C TRP A 26 -5.53 -12.99 -6.60
N ARG A 27 -4.22 -13.28 -6.54
CA ARG A 27 -3.62 -14.59 -6.90
C ARG A 27 -4.15 -15.79 -6.09
N ARG A 28 -4.96 -15.55 -5.05
CA ARG A 28 -5.56 -16.59 -4.21
C ARG A 28 -7.06 -16.73 -4.56
N PRO A 29 -7.47 -17.75 -5.35
CA PRO A 29 -8.85 -17.88 -5.84
C PRO A 29 -9.92 -17.83 -4.75
N ALA A 30 -9.68 -18.50 -3.62
CA ALA A 30 -10.60 -18.52 -2.46
C ALA A 30 -10.88 -17.16 -1.82
N ARG A 31 -10.12 -16.10 -2.18
CA ARG A 31 -10.27 -14.75 -1.65
C ARG A 31 -10.85 -13.76 -2.66
N GLN A 32 -10.91 -14.10 -3.95
CA GLN A 32 -11.25 -13.16 -5.02
C GLN A 32 -12.61 -12.46 -4.82
N ALA A 33 -13.66 -13.19 -4.45
CA ALA A 33 -14.98 -12.58 -4.19
C ALA A 33 -14.94 -11.54 -3.05
N ARG A 34 -14.19 -11.84 -1.97
CA ARG A 34 -14.03 -10.91 -0.84
C ARG A 34 -13.16 -9.70 -1.21
N VAL A 35 -12.09 -9.92 -1.96
CA VAL A 35 -11.22 -8.86 -2.46
C VAL A 35 -12.01 -7.95 -3.41
N ALA A 36 -12.75 -8.50 -4.37
CA ALA A 36 -13.59 -7.74 -5.29
C ALA A 36 -14.61 -6.86 -4.55
N GLN A 37 -15.24 -7.40 -3.51
CA GLN A 37 -16.16 -6.62 -2.69
C GLN A 37 -15.46 -5.51 -1.92
N ALA A 38 -14.28 -5.78 -1.36
CA ALA A 38 -13.52 -4.80 -0.58
C ALA A 38 -12.86 -3.70 -1.43
N LEU A 39 -12.65 -3.94 -2.72
CA LEU A 39 -12.12 -2.95 -3.66
C LEU A 39 -13.17 -1.94 -4.14
N LYS A 40 -14.46 -2.20 -3.91
CA LYS A 40 -15.50 -1.19 -4.13
C LYS A 40 -15.17 0.01 -3.23
N GLY A 41 -15.11 1.21 -3.80
CA GLY A 41 -14.79 2.43 -3.06
C GLY A 41 -13.31 2.62 -2.68
N VAL A 42 -12.41 1.76 -3.18
CA VAL A 42 -10.96 1.95 -3.05
C VAL A 42 -10.42 2.64 -4.29
N ASP A 43 -9.67 3.73 -4.10
CA ASP A 43 -8.89 4.36 -5.15
C ASP A 43 -7.65 3.51 -5.46
N VAL A 44 -7.70 2.76 -6.57
CA VAL A 44 -6.60 1.90 -7.01
C VAL A 44 -5.74 2.66 -8.00
N ARG A 45 -4.55 3.09 -7.55
CA ARG A 45 -3.55 3.74 -8.41
C ARG A 45 -2.89 2.75 -9.36
N SER A 46 -2.70 3.17 -10.61
CA SER A 46 -2.03 2.35 -11.62
C SER A 46 -0.57 2.10 -11.24
N LEU A 47 -0.09 0.87 -11.43
CA LEU A 47 1.34 0.56 -11.38
C LEU A 47 1.95 0.85 -12.75
N THR A 48 2.36 2.10 -12.97
CA THR A 48 2.97 2.54 -14.23
C THR A 48 4.47 2.21 -14.28
N VAL A 49 5.08 2.38 -15.46
CA VAL A 49 6.53 2.18 -15.62
C VAL A 49 7.31 3.18 -14.77
N GLU A 50 6.86 4.43 -14.70
CA GLU A 50 7.49 5.49 -13.92
C GLU A 50 7.45 5.16 -12.42
N LEU A 51 6.29 4.71 -11.92
CA LEU A 51 6.16 4.27 -10.53
C LEU A 51 7.07 3.06 -10.24
N ALA A 52 7.15 2.11 -11.17
CA ALA A 52 8.02 0.94 -11.02
C ALA A 52 9.51 1.31 -11.01
N GLN A 53 9.94 2.26 -11.85
CA GLN A 53 11.31 2.75 -11.87
C GLN A 53 11.66 3.49 -10.57
N ALA A 54 10.77 4.38 -10.10
CA ALA A 54 10.94 5.06 -8.83
C ALA A 54 11.00 4.08 -7.65
N ALA A 55 10.18 3.02 -7.68
CA ALA A 55 10.22 1.96 -6.67
C ALA A 55 11.58 1.26 -6.67
N GLY A 56 12.12 0.91 -7.84
CA GLY A 56 13.46 0.30 -7.94
C GLY A 56 14.57 1.18 -7.36
N LEU A 57 14.53 2.49 -7.59
CA LEU A 57 15.49 3.43 -7.00
C LEU A 57 15.36 3.51 -5.47
N LEU A 58 14.14 3.53 -4.95
CA LEU A 58 13.87 3.54 -3.51
C LEU A 58 14.37 2.26 -2.84
N LEU A 59 14.14 1.11 -3.46
CA LEU A 59 14.64 -0.19 -3.00
C LEU A 59 16.18 -0.22 -2.96
N ALA A 60 16.84 0.29 -4.01
CA ALA A 60 18.29 0.36 -4.06
C ALA A 60 18.88 1.25 -2.94
N ALA A 61 18.22 2.37 -2.63
CA ALA A 61 18.64 3.27 -1.55
C ALA A 61 18.45 2.66 -0.15
N THR A 62 17.43 1.82 0.02
CA THR A 62 17.02 1.29 1.33
C THR A 62 17.49 -0.15 1.59
N GLY A 63 18.05 -0.84 0.59
CA GLY A 63 18.45 -2.24 0.69
C GLY A 63 17.27 -3.22 0.82
N ARG A 64 16.09 -2.83 0.34
CA ARG A 64 14.85 -3.65 0.38
C ARG A 64 14.60 -4.32 -0.98
N ASP A 65 13.70 -5.30 -1.01
CA ASP A 65 13.41 -6.08 -2.22
C ASP A 65 11.91 -6.24 -2.57
N ASP A 66 10.99 -5.73 -1.75
CA ASP A 66 9.56 -5.75 -2.06
C ASP A 66 9.12 -4.52 -2.87
N VAL A 67 8.97 -4.70 -4.19
CA VAL A 67 8.51 -3.65 -5.12
C VAL A 67 7.09 -3.17 -4.84
N HIS A 68 6.24 -3.98 -4.21
CA HIS A 68 4.89 -3.57 -3.85
C HIS A 68 4.92 -2.61 -2.66
N ASP A 69 5.74 -2.90 -1.65
CA ASP A 69 5.90 -2.00 -0.52
C ASP A 69 6.55 -0.67 -0.93
N ALA A 70 7.54 -0.70 -1.82
CA ALA A 70 8.14 0.53 -2.35
C ALA A 70 7.15 1.34 -3.20
N ALA A 71 6.36 0.69 -4.06
CA ALA A 71 5.33 1.38 -4.84
C ALA A 71 4.22 1.95 -3.95
N LEU A 72 3.80 1.22 -2.90
CA LEU A 72 2.84 1.70 -1.91
C LEU A 72 3.40 2.91 -1.14
N ALA A 73 4.66 2.83 -0.70
CA ALA A 73 5.33 3.93 -0.04
C ALA A 73 5.40 5.16 -0.94
N LEU A 74 5.55 5.02 -2.27
CA LEU A 74 5.62 6.14 -3.22
C LEU A 74 4.27 6.81 -3.50
N VAL A 75 3.15 6.07 -3.47
CA VAL A 75 1.81 6.65 -3.63
C VAL A 75 1.22 7.20 -2.33
N CYS A 76 1.92 7.00 -1.20
CA CYS A 76 1.55 7.54 0.10
C CYS A 76 1.90 9.03 0.19
N GLU A 77 0.95 9.84 0.63
CA GLU A 77 1.04 11.28 0.82
C GLU A 77 1.19 11.65 2.30
N PRO A 78 1.68 12.86 2.62
CA PRO A 78 1.70 13.35 3.99
C PRO A 78 0.30 13.33 4.62
N ASN A 79 0.22 12.92 5.88
CA ASN A 79 -1.00 12.73 6.68
C ASN A 79 -1.84 11.49 6.33
N ASP A 80 -1.37 10.65 5.41
CA ASP A 80 -1.94 9.31 5.24
C ASP A 80 -1.67 8.43 6.46
N VAL A 81 -2.51 7.39 6.58
CA VAL A 81 -2.33 6.31 7.55
C VAL A 81 -2.14 5.00 6.80
N LEU A 82 -0.96 4.40 6.92
CA LEU A 82 -0.65 3.12 6.30
C LEU A 82 -1.07 1.96 7.20
N LEU A 83 -1.76 1.01 6.60
CA LEU A 83 -2.17 -0.25 7.23
C LEU A 83 -1.23 -1.36 6.75
N THR A 84 -0.47 -1.96 7.66
CA THR A 84 0.52 -3.01 7.31
C THR A 84 0.63 -4.09 8.37
N SER A 85 0.97 -5.31 7.99
CA SER A 85 1.35 -6.36 8.95
C SER A 85 2.80 -6.21 9.44
N ASP A 86 3.62 -5.54 8.65
CA ASP A 86 5.03 -5.28 8.91
C ASP A 86 5.31 -3.78 8.86
N ILE A 87 5.56 -3.19 10.03
CA ILE A 87 5.82 -1.75 10.16
C ILE A 87 7.28 -1.46 9.80
N ASP A 88 8.20 -2.37 10.10
CA ASP A 88 9.63 -2.08 10.03
C ASP A 88 10.09 -1.92 8.58
N ASP A 89 9.52 -2.71 7.67
CA ASP A 89 9.82 -2.61 6.23
C ASP A 89 9.31 -1.31 5.61
N LEU A 90 8.06 -0.93 5.87
CA LEU A 90 7.52 0.33 5.35
C LEU A 90 8.15 1.57 6.02
N ALA A 91 8.50 1.50 7.30
CA ALA A 91 9.13 2.62 8.00
C ALA A 91 10.48 3.00 7.38
N ALA A 92 11.27 2.02 6.95
CA ALA A 92 12.54 2.27 6.27
C ALA A 92 12.34 3.01 4.93
N LEU A 93 11.34 2.60 4.15
CA LEU A 93 11.01 3.23 2.87
C LEU A 93 10.50 4.68 3.04
N LEU A 94 9.66 4.93 4.04
CA LEU A 94 9.12 6.26 4.34
C LEU A 94 10.19 7.22 4.88
N THR A 95 11.13 6.68 5.66
CA THR A 95 12.28 7.44 6.16
C THR A 95 13.14 7.94 5.02
N GLU A 96 13.44 7.07 4.04
CA GLU A 96 14.18 7.47 2.83
C GLU A 96 13.42 8.50 2.00
N ARG A 97 12.08 8.37 1.89
CA ARG A 97 11.22 9.40 1.28
C ARG A 97 11.14 10.71 2.08
N ARG A 98 11.72 10.77 3.29
CA ARG A 98 11.67 11.92 4.22
C ARG A 98 10.24 12.32 4.61
N MET A 99 9.37 11.33 4.74
CA MET A 99 7.96 11.54 5.12
C MET A 99 7.86 11.90 6.60
N SER A 100 7.40 13.12 6.91
CA SER A 100 7.40 13.64 8.28
C SER A 100 6.11 13.37 9.07
N SER A 101 5.02 13.00 8.39
CA SER A 101 3.68 12.88 9.00
C SER A 101 2.86 11.72 8.43
N VAL A 102 3.40 10.50 8.43
CA VAL A 102 2.63 9.30 8.04
C VAL A 102 2.33 8.47 9.27
N GLY A 103 1.05 8.21 9.53
CA GLY A 103 0.63 7.27 10.57
C GLY A 103 0.81 5.83 10.10
N MET A 104 1.14 4.91 11.01
CA MET A 104 1.22 3.48 10.69
C MET A 104 0.42 2.68 11.71
N ILE A 105 -0.45 1.78 11.22
CA ILE A 105 -1.25 0.88 12.06
C ILE A 105 -0.92 -0.57 11.67
N ARG A 106 -0.54 -1.37 12.68
CA ARG A 106 -0.35 -2.81 12.50
C ARG A 106 -1.70 -3.53 12.39
N VAL A 107 -1.93 -4.32 11.34
CA VAL A 107 -3.24 -4.95 11.04
C VAL A 107 -3.30 -6.46 11.06
#